data_AF-A0A7X9DI40-F1
#
_entry.id   AF-A0A7X9DI40-F1
#
_cell.length_a   1.000
_cell.length_b   1.000
_cell.length_c   1.000
_cell.angle_alpha   90.00
_cell.angle_beta   90.00
_cell.angle_gamma   90.00
#
_symmetry.space_group_name_H-M   'P 1'
#
loop_
_entity.id
_entity.type
_entity.pdbx_description
1 polymer ?
#
loop_
_entity_poly.entity_id
_entity_poly.type
_entity_poly.pdbx_seq_one_letter_code
_entity_poly.pdbx_strand_id
1 'polypeptide(L)'
;VRREVYTEELDASFPSLYYYLRHRKDIAAAKPKKSFLERIGLSGNTSHYALQAKELTDEFLKRYNPDAVKQWTVTIALNIEPDGETKGFCYSIMINNSVLTAKEGELPQKWDMKITVPAGLWAAILLKKKRIEMAYLQGRIKIEGKSEEALKLRAAFGI
;
A
#
# COMPACT_ATOMS: atom_id res chain seq x y z
N VAL A 1 14.89 34.24 24.59
CA VAL A 1 14.64 33.15 23.61
C VAL A 1 15.15 31.86 24.21
N ARG A 2 14.27 30.91 24.56
CA ARG A 2 14.67 29.58 25.07
C ARG A 2 14.86 28.66 23.86
N ARG A 3 16.07 28.10 23.70
CA ARG A 3 16.39 27.10 22.66
C ARG A 3 16.67 25.76 23.34
N GLU A 4 16.32 24.67 22.67
CA GLU A 4 16.74 23.33 23.07
C GLU A 4 18.27 23.24 22.85
N VAL A 5 19.00 22.88 23.90
CA VAL A 5 20.45 22.69 23.87
C VAL A 5 20.71 21.21 24.03
N TYR A 6 21.37 20.62 23.04
CA TYR A 6 21.77 19.21 23.11
C TYR A 6 22.93 19.09 24.09
N THR A 7 22.93 18.07 24.95
CA THR A 7 24.02 17.87 25.93
C THR A 7 25.37 17.75 25.23
N GLU A 8 25.40 17.12 24.06
CA GLU A 8 26.56 16.94 23.18
C GLU A 8 27.07 18.25 22.55
N GLU A 9 26.27 19.33 22.54
CA GLU A 9 26.66 20.66 22.05
C GLU A 9 27.67 21.32 23.01
N LEU A 10 27.64 20.97 24.30
CA LEU A 10 28.47 21.58 25.34
C LEU A 10 29.95 21.16 25.23
N ASP A 11 30.21 19.99 24.66
CA ASP A 11 31.54 19.42 24.50
C ASP A 11 32.14 19.66 23.11
N ALA A 12 31.40 20.34 22.21
CA ALA A 12 31.84 20.59 20.84
C ALA A 12 32.72 21.84 20.73
N SER A 13 33.80 21.77 19.95
CA SER A 13 34.67 22.93 19.68
C SER A 13 33.95 24.10 18.99
N PHE A 14 32.81 23.83 18.33
CA PHE A 14 31.99 24.84 17.65
C PHE A 14 30.48 24.60 17.89
N PRO A 15 29.93 25.04 19.03
CA PRO A 15 28.56 24.76 19.47
C PRO A 15 27.47 25.19 18.47
N SER A 16 27.61 26.38 17.88
CA SER A 16 26.64 26.91 16.91
C SER A 16 26.58 26.09 15.62
N LEU A 17 27.72 25.59 15.16
CA LEU A 17 27.81 24.71 13.99
C LEU A 17 27.23 23.33 14.31
N TYR A 18 27.51 22.80 15.51
CA TYR A 18 26.95 21.54 15.99
C TYR A 18 25.43 21.59 16.00
N TYR A 19 24.86 22.63 16.62
CA TYR A 19 23.43 22.88 16.64
C TYR A 19 22.86 22.94 15.21
N TYR A 20 23.46 23.72 14.32
CA TYR A 20 22.98 23.86 12.94
C TYR A 20 22.96 22.53 12.17
N LEU A 21 24.03 21.74 12.27
CA LEU A 21 24.12 20.43 11.62
C LEU A 21 23.13 19.42 12.21
N ARG A 22 23.00 19.40 13.54
CA ARG A 22 22.07 18.50 14.24
C ARG A 22 20.62 18.86 13.96
N HIS A 23 20.28 20.15 14.03
CA HIS A 23 18.95 20.65 13.72
C HIS A 23 18.54 20.34 12.28
N ARG A 24 19.47 20.44 11.31
CA ARG A 24 19.21 20.00 9.93
C ARG A 24 18.99 18.50 9.82
N LYS A 25 19.72 17.68 10.57
CA LYS A 25 19.52 16.22 10.62
C LYS A 25 18.15 15.87 11.21
N ASP A 26 17.74 16.53 12.28
CA ASP A 26 16.47 16.28 12.94
C ASP A 26 15.29 16.73 12.06
N ILE A 27 15.39 17.89 11.39
CA ILE A 27 14.42 18.32 10.36
C ILE A 27 14.37 17.32 9.19
N ALA A 28 15.52 16.78 8.78
CA ALA A 28 15.59 15.79 7.71
C ALA A 28 15.10 14.40 8.12
N ALA A 29 15.13 14.07 9.41
CA ALA A 29 14.59 12.83 9.98
C ALA A 29 13.07 12.93 10.23
N ALA A 30 12.56 14.11 10.57
CA ALA A 30 11.15 14.37 10.80
C ALA A 30 10.32 14.44 9.51
N LYS A 31 10.95 14.66 8.35
CA LYS A 31 10.25 14.62 7.05
C LYS A 31 10.12 13.17 6.58
N PRO A 32 8.91 12.70 6.21
CA PRO A 32 8.76 11.38 5.60
C PRO A 32 9.60 11.33 4.31
N LYS A 33 10.70 10.59 4.35
CA LYS A 33 11.59 10.46 3.21
C LYS A 33 10.88 9.62 2.15
N LYS A 34 10.45 10.25 1.05
CA LYS A 34 10.14 9.55 -0.19
C LYS A 34 11.30 8.60 -0.51
N SER A 35 10.97 7.32 -0.70
CA SER A 35 11.96 6.25 -0.87
C SER A 35 12.93 6.63 -1.98
N PHE A 36 14.24 6.45 -1.76
CA PHE A 36 15.29 6.79 -2.73
C PHE A 36 14.96 6.25 -4.12
N LEU A 37 14.32 5.07 -4.20
CA LEU A 37 13.87 4.42 -5.44
C LEU A 37 12.77 5.17 -6.22
N GLU A 38 11.91 5.95 -5.55
CA GLU A 38 10.94 6.84 -6.22
C GLU A 38 11.65 8.01 -6.92
N ARG A 39 12.79 8.47 -6.37
CA ARG A 39 13.58 9.57 -6.95
C ARG A 39 14.43 9.15 -8.16
N ILE A 40 14.79 7.87 -8.27
CA ILE A 40 15.66 7.34 -9.35
C ILE A 40 14.87 6.63 -10.46
N GLY A 41 13.53 6.62 -10.44
CA GLY A 41 12.73 6.02 -11.52
C GLY A 41 12.84 4.48 -11.63
N LEU A 42 13.55 3.82 -10.71
CA LEU A 42 13.67 2.34 -10.64
C LEU A 42 12.40 1.67 -10.08
N SER A 43 11.48 2.46 -9.54
CA SER A 43 10.07 2.15 -9.58
C SER A 43 9.63 2.16 -11.05
N GLY A 44 9.80 1.04 -11.77
CA GLY A 44 9.34 0.91 -13.15
C GLY A 44 7.93 1.48 -13.28
N ASN A 45 7.76 2.39 -14.24
CA ASN A 45 6.51 3.11 -14.45
C ASN A 45 5.40 2.07 -14.68
N THR A 46 4.47 1.94 -13.74
CA THR A 46 3.31 1.03 -13.86
C THR A 46 2.07 1.76 -14.34
N SER A 47 2.13 3.09 -14.53
CA SER A 47 0.99 3.92 -14.88
C SER A 47 0.38 3.55 -16.23
N HIS A 48 1.15 2.96 -17.16
CA HIS A 48 0.63 2.45 -18.43
C HIS A 48 -0.33 1.26 -18.25
N TYR A 49 -0.27 0.55 -17.11
CA TYR A 49 -1.22 -0.50 -16.77
C TYR A 49 -2.48 0.04 -16.08
N ALA A 50 -2.54 1.32 -15.71
CA ALA A 50 -3.65 1.85 -14.92
C ALA A 50 -5.00 1.75 -15.65
N LEU A 51 -5.03 1.95 -16.98
CA LEU A 51 -6.26 1.93 -17.79
C LEU A 51 -7.03 0.60 -17.71
N GLN A 52 -6.32 -0.52 -17.59
CA GLN A 52 -6.89 -1.87 -17.51
C GLN A 52 -7.12 -2.34 -16.06
N ALA A 53 -6.79 -1.52 -15.05
CA ALA A 53 -6.87 -1.93 -13.64
C ALA A 53 -8.28 -2.36 -13.24
N LYS A 54 -9.30 -1.67 -13.73
CA LYS A 54 -10.70 -1.98 -13.44
C LYS A 54 -11.11 -3.33 -14.02
N GLU A 55 -10.91 -3.52 -15.32
CA GLU A 55 -11.23 -4.78 -16.03
C GLU A 55 -10.49 -5.97 -15.40
N LEU A 56 -9.20 -5.81 -15.11
CA LEU A 56 -8.42 -6.84 -14.43
C LEU A 56 -8.94 -7.16 -13.02
N THR A 57 -9.48 -6.16 -12.30
CA THR A 57 -10.09 -6.37 -10.98
C THR A 57 -11.36 -7.21 -11.09
N ASP A 58 -12.20 -6.94 -12.09
CA ASP A 58 -13.41 -7.72 -12.34
C ASP A 58 -13.07 -9.17 -12.72
N GLU A 59 -12.04 -9.38 -13.55
CA GLU A 59 -11.53 -10.72 -13.84
C GLU A 59 -10.95 -11.41 -12.61
N PHE A 60 -10.19 -10.67 -11.79
CA PHE A 60 -9.60 -11.18 -10.56
C PHE A 60 -10.68 -11.73 -9.62
N LEU A 61 -11.79 -11.02 -9.45
CA LEU A 61 -12.91 -11.48 -8.63
C LEU A 61 -13.54 -12.78 -9.16
N LYS A 62 -13.58 -12.98 -10.48
CA LYS A 62 -14.09 -14.21 -11.10
C LYS A 62 -13.17 -15.42 -10.91
N ARG A 63 -11.89 -15.22 -10.59
CA ARG A 63 -10.91 -16.30 -10.35
C ARG A 63 -10.99 -16.89 -8.94
N TYR A 64 -11.93 -16.42 -8.13
CA TYR A 64 -12.09 -16.89 -6.76
C TYR A 64 -12.33 -18.40 -6.69
N ASN A 65 -11.47 -19.07 -5.94
CA ASN A 65 -11.53 -20.50 -5.68
C ASN A 65 -12.03 -20.78 -4.26
N PRO A 66 -13.32 -21.14 -4.07
CA PRO A 66 -13.89 -21.41 -2.76
C PRO A 66 -13.26 -22.63 -2.07
N ASP A 67 -12.77 -23.62 -2.84
CA ASP A 67 -12.21 -24.87 -2.29
C ASP A 67 -10.85 -24.63 -1.60
N ALA A 68 -10.13 -23.59 -2.02
CA ALA A 68 -8.84 -23.20 -1.44
C ALA A 68 -8.97 -22.54 -0.06
N VAL A 69 -10.17 -22.07 0.31
CA VAL A 69 -10.44 -21.29 1.52
C VAL A 69 -11.75 -21.71 2.17
N LYS A 70 -11.72 -22.88 2.82
CA LYS A 70 -12.87 -23.41 3.58
C LYS A 70 -13.12 -22.59 4.85
N GLN A 71 -14.39 -22.28 5.12
CA GLN A 71 -14.84 -21.58 6.34
C GLN A 71 -14.18 -20.21 6.54
N TRP A 72 -13.79 -19.56 5.46
CA TRP A 72 -13.22 -18.23 5.52
C TRP A 72 -14.32 -17.17 5.47
N THR A 73 -14.31 -16.27 6.43
CA THR A 73 -15.17 -15.10 6.47
C THR A 73 -14.32 -13.85 6.68
N VAL A 74 -14.37 -12.93 5.71
CA VAL A 74 -13.59 -11.70 5.72
C VAL A 74 -14.32 -10.60 4.96
N THR A 75 -14.26 -9.37 5.47
CA THR A 75 -14.67 -8.18 4.72
C THR A 75 -13.45 -7.35 4.34
N ILE A 76 -13.27 -7.13 3.03
CA ILE A 76 -12.11 -6.46 2.45
C ILE A 76 -12.57 -5.16 1.79
N ALA A 77 -11.95 -4.06 2.22
CA ALA A 77 -12.06 -2.76 1.59
C ALA A 77 -10.90 -2.59 0.59
N LEU A 78 -11.19 -2.69 -0.71
CA LEU A 78 -10.19 -2.45 -1.76
C LEU A 78 -10.34 -1.01 -2.27
N ASN A 79 -9.34 -0.18 -2.00
CA ASN A 79 -9.28 1.20 -2.46
C ASN A 79 -8.17 1.37 -3.50
N ILE A 80 -8.55 1.58 -4.75
CA ILE A 80 -7.62 1.81 -5.85
C ILE A 80 -7.46 3.31 -6.04
N GLU A 81 -6.25 3.81 -5.77
CA GLU A 81 -5.93 5.23 -5.92
C GLU A 81 -5.74 5.60 -7.41
N PRO A 82 -6.04 6.85 -7.80
CA PRO A 82 -5.77 7.33 -9.14
C PRO A 82 -4.30 7.15 -9.54
N ASP A 83 -4.06 6.83 -10.80
CA ASP A 83 -2.71 6.69 -11.37
C ASP A 83 -2.72 7.13 -12.84
N GLY A 84 -1.91 8.13 -13.18
CA GLY A 84 -1.94 8.77 -14.49
C GLY A 84 -3.31 9.39 -14.81
N GLU A 85 -3.88 9.00 -15.95
CA GLU A 85 -5.20 9.45 -16.42
C GLU A 85 -6.36 8.64 -15.83
N THR A 86 -6.07 7.56 -15.10
CA THR A 86 -7.09 6.67 -14.55
C THR A 86 -7.61 7.22 -13.23
N LYS A 87 -8.93 7.39 -13.13
CA LYS A 87 -9.60 7.76 -11.87
C LYS A 87 -9.51 6.60 -10.88
N GLY A 88 -9.41 6.93 -9.60
CA GLY A 88 -9.50 5.95 -8.53
C GLY A 88 -10.90 5.32 -8.48
N PHE A 89 -10.96 4.11 -7.94
CA PHE A 89 -12.19 3.34 -7.77
C PHE A 89 -12.05 2.42 -6.56
N CYS A 90 -13.16 1.85 -6.10
CA CYS A 90 -13.13 1.00 -4.91
C CYS A 90 -14.09 -0.18 -5.02
N TYR A 91 -13.80 -1.23 -4.25
CA TYR A 91 -14.63 -2.40 -4.10
C TYR A 91 -14.81 -2.75 -2.64
N SER A 92 -16.04 -3.12 -2.28
CA SER A 92 -16.35 -3.87 -1.08
C SER A 92 -16.39 -5.35 -1.44
N ILE A 93 -15.49 -6.14 -0.87
CA ILE A 93 -15.40 -7.57 -1.12
C ILE A 93 -15.71 -8.30 0.20
N MET A 94 -16.77 -9.08 0.20
CA MET A 94 -17.19 -9.88 1.34
C MET A 94 -17.11 -11.35 0.98
N ILE A 95 -16.38 -12.11 1.79
CA ILE A 95 -16.39 -13.56 1.74
C ILE A 95 -17.07 -14.02 3.02
N ASN A 96 -18.12 -14.84 2.89
CA ASN A 96 -18.81 -15.42 4.04
C ASN A 96 -19.04 -16.91 3.76
N ASN A 97 -18.46 -17.78 4.59
CA ASN A 97 -18.52 -19.23 4.41
C ASN A 97 -18.17 -19.66 2.98
N SER A 98 -17.06 -19.13 2.46
CA SER A 98 -16.58 -19.40 1.10
C SER A 98 -17.45 -18.85 -0.04
N VAL A 99 -18.49 -18.06 0.23
CA VAL A 99 -19.26 -17.34 -0.80
C VAL A 99 -18.73 -15.93 -0.97
N LEU A 100 -18.30 -15.58 -2.19
CA LEU A 100 -17.81 -14.24 -2.54
C LEU A 100 -18.96 -13.33 -2.99
N THR A 101 -19.03 -12.14 -2.41
CA THR A 101 -19.87 -11.03 -2.88
C THR A 101 -18.98 -9.80 -3.05
N ALA A 102 -19.06 -9.13 -4.20
CA ALA A 102 -18.31 -7.91 -4.46
C ALA A 102 -19.26 -6.80 -4.92
N LYS A 103 -19.03 -5.57 -4.43
CA LYS A 103 -19.75 -4.37 -4.85
C LYS A 103 -18.74 -3.31 -5.26
N GLU A 104 -18.89 -2.78 -6.47
CA GLU A 104 -18.09 -1.65 -6.94
C GLU A 104 -18.65 -0.33 -6.41
N GLY A 105 -17.77 0.63 -6.13
CA GLY A 105 -18.12 2.04 -5.91
C GLY A 105 -18.41 2.42 -4.46
N GLU A 106 -18.50 1.46 -3.55
CA GLU A 106 -18.73 1.69 -2.13
C GLU A 106 -17.73 0.91 -1.28
N LEU A 107 -17.10 1.59 -0.32
CA LEU A 107 -16.29 0.94 0.71
C LEU A 107 -17.18 0.48 1.87
N PRO A 108 -16.94 -0.70 2.45
CA PRO A 108 -17.73 -1.17 3.58
C PRO A 108 -17.49 -0.30 4.82
N GLN A 109 -18.54 -0.05 5.61
CA GLN A 109 -18.44 0.70 6.87
C GLN A 109 -17.52 0.03 7.89
N LYS A 110 -17.45 -1.30 7.86
CA LYS A 110 -16.55 -2.12 8.67
C LYS A 110 -15.78 -3.08 7.77
N TRP A 111 -14.48 -3.17 7.97
CA TRP A 111 -13.60 -4.07 7.23
C TRP A 111 -12.67 -4.80 8.20
N ASP A 112 -12.36 -6.06 7.87
CA ASP A 112 -11.31 -6.83 8.53
C ASP A 112 -9.93 -6.49 7.95
N MET A 113 -9.91 -6.14 6.66
CA MET A 113 -8.72 -5.77 5.92
C MET A 113 -9.01 -4.63 4.94
N LYS A 114 -8.12 -3.65 4.85
CA LYS A 114 -8.18 -2.60 3.83
C LYS A 114 -6.90 -2.58 3.03
N ILE A 115 -7.03 -2.63 1.71
CA ILE A 115 -5.91 -2.57 0.76
C ILE A 115 -6.02 -1.24 0.03
N THR A 116 -4.98 -0.42 0.10
CA THR A 116 -4.85 0.82 -0.66
C THR A 116 -3.65 0.74 -1.58
N VAL A 117 -3.86 0.93 -2.88
CA VAL A 117 -2.85 0.72 -3.92
C VAL A 117 -3.14 1.60 -5.15
N PRO A 118 -2.11 2.17 -5.81
CA PRO A 118 -2.30 2.86 -7.08
C PRO A 118 -2.78 1.94 -8.21
N ALA A 119 -3.66 2.44 -9.09
CA ALA A 119 -4.26 1.65 -10.17
C ALA A 119 -3.23 0.92 -11.05
N GLY A 120 -2.15 1.57 -11.46
CA GLY A 120 -1.13 0.94 -12.29
C GLY A 120 -0.38 -0.17 -11.58
N LEU A 121 -0.04 0.02 -10.30
CA LEU A 121 0.63 -1.00 -9.49
C LEU A 121 -0.29 -2.20 -9.24
N TRP A 122 -1.56 -1.96 -8.96
CA TRP A 122 -2.57 -2.99 -8.81
C TRP A 122 -2.70 -3.84 -10.08
N ALA A 123 -2.86 -3.20 -11.23
CA ALA A 123 -2.89 -3.89 -12.52
C ALA A 123 -1.63 -4.72 -12.79
N ALA A 124 -0.44 -4.17 -12.49
CA ALA A 124 0.82 -4.89 -12.63
C ALA A 124 0.91 -6.16 -11.76
N ILE A 125 0.29 -6.14 -10.57
CA ILE A 125 0.19 -7.29 -9.68
C ILE A 125 -0.77 -8.32 -10.25
N LEU A 126 -1.96 -7.91 -10.70
CA LEU A 126 -2.95 -8.80 -11.31
C LEU A 126 -2.42 -9.48 -12.59
N LEU A 127 -1.54 -8.81 -13.32
CA LEU A 127 -0.80 -9.36 -14.47
C LEU A 127 0.44 -10.19 -14.10
N LYS A 128 0.70 -10.41 -12.80
CA LYS A 128 1.88 -11.13 -12.27
C LYS A 128 3.23 -10.51 -12.70
N LYS A 129 3.25 -9.23 -13.09
CA LYS A 129 4.48 -8.46 -13.42
C LYS A 129 5.15 -7.93 -12.17
N LYS A 130 4.40 -7.78 -11.08
CA LYS A 130 4.89 -7.42 -9.74
C LYS A 130 4.29 -8.38 -8.71
N ARG A 131 5.04 -8.63 -7.63
CA ARG A 131 4.57 -9.44 -6.49
C ARG A 131 3.99 -8.51 -5.43
N ILE A 132 2.83 -8.88 -4.88
CA ILE A 132 2.12 -8.08 -3.88
C ILE A 132 2.94 -7.91 -2.59
N GLU A 133 3.67 -8.94 -2.17
CA GLU A 133 4.49 -8.91 -0.96
C GLU A 133 5.65 -7.93 -1.11
N MET A 134 6.29 -7.89 -2.27
CA MET A 134 7.38 -6.94 -2.54
C MET A 134 6.86 -5.51 -2.59
N ALA A 135 5.68 -5.29 -3.18
CA ALA A 135 5.05 -3.98 -3.22
C ALA A 135 4.65 -3.49 -1.82
N TYR A 136 4.19 -4.41 -0.95
CA TYR A 136 3.92 -4.12 0.47
C TYR A 136 5.21 -3.80 1.25
N LEU A 137 6.24 -4.63 1.15
CA LEU A 137 7.54 -4.40 1.82
C LEU A 137 8.21 -3.08 1.38
N GLN A 138 7.99 -2.67 0.13
CA GLN A 138 8.46 -1.40 -0.41
C GLN A 138 7.61 -0.19 0.03
N GLY A 139 6.53 -0.41 0.78
CA GLY A 139 5.62 0.65 1.22
C GLY A 139 4.74 1.24 0.11
N ARG A 140 4.62 0.54 -1.03
CA ARG A 140 3.84 0.99 -2.20
C ARG A 140 2.39 0.52 -2.17
N ILE A 141 2.09 -0.43 -1.28
CA ILE A 141 0.75 -0.88 -0.96
C ILE A 141 0.57 -0.72 0.53
N LYS A 142 -0.57 -0.15 0.92
CA LYS A 142 -0.96 -0.08 2.31
C LYS A 142 -1.98 -1.18 2.59
N ILE A 143 -1.64 -2.09 3.49
CA ILE A 143 -2.56 -3.11 4.01
C ILE A 143 -2.79 -2.81 5.48
N GLU A 144 -4.03 -2.52 5.84
CA GLU A 144 -4.48 -2.24 7.20
C GLU A 144 -5.40 -3.36 7.69
N GLY A 145 -5.41 -3.62 9.00
CA GLY A 145 -6.25 -4.66 9.61
C GLY A 145 -5.54 -5.99 9.80
N LYS A 146 -6.28 -7.11 9.68
CA LYS A 146 -5.78 -8.47 9.87
C LYS A 146 -4.93 -8.91 8.69
N SER A 147 -3.67 -8.48 8.66
CA SER A 147 -2.70 -8.82 7.60
C SER A 147 -2.46 -10.33 7.42
N GLU A 148 -2.74 -11.15 8.44
CA GLU A 148 -2.74 -12.61 8.35
C GLU A 148 -3.73 -13.16 7.30
N GLU A 149 -4.84 -12.44 7.07
CA GLU A 149 -5.84 -12.81 6.05
C GLU A 149 -5.31 -12.60 4.62
N ALA A 150 -4.23 -11.83 4.44
CA ALA A 150 -3.61 -11.64 3.14
C ALA A 150 -2.94 -12.92 2.60
N LEU A 151 -2.53 -13.85 3.47
CA LEU A 151 -2.03 -15.15 3.03
C LEU A 151 -3.12 -16.00 2.38
N LYS A 152 -4.35 -15.90 2.89
CA LYS A 152 -5.52 -16.61 2.33
C LYS A 152 -5.98 -16.01 1.01
N LEU A 153 -5.75 -14.71 0.77
CA LEU A 153 -6.01 -14.09 -0.53
C LEU A 153 -5.25 -14.77 -1.66
N ARG A 154 -3.99 -15.12 -1.44
CA ARG A 154 -3.18 -15.83 -2.43
C ARG A 154 -3.76 -17.21 -2.75
N ALA A 155 -4.20 -17.95 -1.74
CA ALA A 155 -4.85 -19.25 -1.95
C ALA A 155 -6.20 -19.09 -2.68
N ALA A 156 -7.01 -18.10 -2.29
CA ALA A 156 -8.34 -17.86 -2.83
C ALA A 156 -8.33 -17.32 -4.27
N PHE A 157 -7.35 -16.50 -4.65
CA PHE A 157 -7.37 -15.77 -5.93
C PHE A 157 -6.13 -16.01 -6.82
N GLY A 158 -5.10 -16.71 -6.32
CA GLY A 158 -3.91 -17.08 -7.10
C GLY A 158 -2.96 -15.92 -7.43
N ILE A 159 -2.90 -14.90 -6.57
CA ILE A 159 -2.01 -13.73 -6.67
C ILE A 159 -0.72 -13.87 -5.88
#